data_AF-A0A7V7WT52-F1
#
_entry.id   AF-A0A7V7WT52-F1
#
_cell.length_a   1.000
_cell.length_b   1.000
_cell.length_c   1.000
_cell.angle_alpha   90.00
_cell.angle_beta   90.00
_cell.angle_gamma   90.00
#
_symmetry.space_group_name_H-M   'P 1'
#
loop_
_entity.id
_entity.type
_entity.pdbx_description
1 polymer ?
#
loop_
_entity_poly.entity_id
_entity_poly.type
_entity_poly.pdbx_seq_one_letter_code
_entity_poly.pdbx_strand_id
1 'polypeptide(L)'
;MQRIDPGPILSEAVVHNGVAYLAGQVSTSGAREVGGQTREVLAAIDALLARVGSDKSRILRAQVFLADMADYNGMNAVWEQWVAPGQAP
;
A
#
# COMPACT_ATOMS: atom_id res chain seq x y z
N MET A 1 1.80 20.46 -7.61
CA MET A 1 2.09 19.02 -7.80
C MET A 1 3.41 18.73 -7.09
N GLN A 2 3.46 17.68 -6.28
CA GLN A 2 4.67 17.27 -5.53
C GLN A 2 4.97 15.81 -5.85
N ARG A 3 6.25 15.46 -5.94
CA ARG A 3 6.73 14.08 -6.13
C ARG A 3 7.53 13.64 -4.92
N ILE A 4 7.40 12.37 -4.57
CA ILE A 4 8.13 11.70 -3.51
C ILE A 4 9.09 10.71 -4.19
N ASP A 5 10.39 10.85 -3.91
CA ASP A 5 11.49 10.06 -4.49
C ASP A 5 11.36 9.83 -6.00
N PRO A 6 11.45 10.88 -6.83
CA PRO A 6 11.40 10.72 -8.27
C PRO A 6 12.66 10.02 -8.79
N GLY A 7 12.49 8.86 -9.39
CA GLY A 7 13.48 8.18 -10.22
C GLY A 7 13.21 8.34 -11.72
N PRO A 8 14.07 7.76 -12.58
CA PRO A 8 13.92 7.84 -14.04
C PRO A 8 12.73 7.04 -14.59
N ILE A 9 12.18 6.08 -13.82
CA ILE A 9 11.06 5.22 -14.23
C ILE A 9 9.76 5.62 -13.52
N LEU A 10 9.81 5.84 -12.20
CA LEU A 10 8.65 6.16 -11.37
C LEU A 10 8.99 7.15 -10.26
N SER A 11 7.97 7.73 -9.64
CA SER A 11 8.05 8.36 -8.31
C SER A 11 7.30 7.45 -7.34
N GLU A 12 7.81 7.28 -6.13
CA GLU A 12 7.15 6.44 -5.11
C GLU A 12 5.74 6.94 -4.78
N ALA A 13 5.55 8.26 -4.77
CA ALA A 13 4.24 8.87 -4.75
C ALA A 13 4.20 10.22 -5.49
N VAL A 14 3.01 10.62 -5.91
CA VAL A 14 2.72 11.92 -6.50
C VAL A 14 1.49 12.53 -5.84
N VAL A 15 1.61 13.77 -5.37
CA VAL A 15 0.51 14.53 -4.80
C VAL A 15 0.02 15.57 -5.80
N HIS A 16 -1.26 15.52 -6.12
CA HIS A 16 -1.95 16.49 -6.97
C HIS A 16 -3.29 16.88 -6.34
N ASN A 17 -3.50 18.18 -6.10
CA ASN A 17 -4.73 18.74 -5.51
C ASN A 17 -5.21 18.01 -4.24
N GLY A 18 -4.28 17.69 -3.33
CA GLY A 18 -4.61 17.03 -2.06
C GLY A 18 -4.81 15.51 -2.16
N VAL A 19 -4.71 14.91 -3.35
CA VAL A 19 -4.77 13.46 -3.54
C VAL A 19 -3.37 12.91 -3.79
N ALA A 20 -2.98 11.89 -3.03
CA ALA A 20 -1.74 11.16 -3.23
C ALA A 20 -2.00 9.89 -4.05
N TYR A 21 -1.21 9.71 -5.11
CA TYR A 21 -1.14 8.48 -5.89
C TYR A 21 0.19 7.78 -5.58
N LEU A 22 0.12 6.58 -5.03
CA LEU A 22 1.29 5.76 -4.72
C LEU A 22 1.65 4.89 -5.93
N ALA A 23 2.94 4.65 -6.14
CA ALA A 23 3.39 3.61 -7.07
C ALA A 23 2.96 2.22 -6.58
N GLY A 24 3.02 1.22 -7.46
CA GLY A 24 2.76 -0.18 -7.08
C GLY A 24 3.71 -0.63 -5.98
N GLN A 25 3.15 -1.12 -4.88
CA GLN A 25 3.91 -1.58 -3.72
C GLN A 25 4.05 -3.10 -3.74
N VAL A 26 5.28 -3.58 -3.61
CA VAL A 26 5.63 -5.01 -3.70
C VAL A 26 6.52 -5.41 -2.52
N SER A 27 6.40 -6.66 -2.07
CA SER A 27 7.31 -7.22 -1.06
C SER A 27 8.71 -7.37 -1.64
N THR A 28 9.73 -7.07 -0.82
CA THR A 28 11.15 -7.11 -1.23
C THR A 28 11.97 -8.12 -0.42
N SER A 29 11.40 -8.71 0.63
CA SER A 29 12.13 -9.62 1.53
C SER A 29 12.29 -11.04 0.98
N GLY A 30 11.57 -11.40 -0.09
CA GLY A 30 11.49 -12.77 -0.57
C GLY A 30 10.65 -13.70 0.33
N ALA A 31 9.81 -13.14 1.22
CA ALA A 31 8.84 -13.90 1.98
C ALA A 31 7.99 -14.79 1.06
N ARG A 32 7.92 -16.09 1.36
CA ARG A 32 7.15 -17.04 0.52
C ARG A 32 5.65 -16.99 0.81
N GLU A 33 5.29 -16.73 2.06
CA GLU A 33 3.90 -16.72 2.51
C GLU A 33 3.25 -15.36 2.21
N VAL A 34 2.03 -15.39 1.64
CA VAL A 34 1.27 -14.17 1.30
C VAL A 34 1.10 -13.23 2.48
N GLY A 35 0.90 -13.77 3.70
CA GLY A 35 0.73 -12.94 4.89
C GLY A 35 2.00 -12.13 5.23
N GLY A 36 3.19 -12.68 4.98
CA GLY A 36 4.44 -11.95 5.16
C GLY A 36 4.57 -10.82 4.13
N GLN A 37 4.36 -11.16 2.85
CA GLN A 37 4.40 -10.20 1.76
C GLN A 37 3.40 -9.05 1.96
N THR A 38 2.17 -9.37 2.38
CA THR A 38 1.10 -8.39 2.61
C THR A 38 1.49 -7.40 3.72
N ARG A 39 2.06 -7.86 4.84
CA ARG A 39 2.50 -6.97 5.93
C ARG A 39 3.57 -5.98 5.47
N GLU A 40 4.51 -6.43 4.65
CA GLU A 40 5.56 -5.55 4.12
C GLU A 40 5.02 -4.50 3.17
N VAL A 41 4.14 -4.90 2.25
CA VAL A 41 3.47 -3.98 1.33
C VAL A 41 2.68 -2.93 2.11
N LEU A 42 1.90 -3.34 3.11
CA LEU A 42 1.11 -2.41 3.93
C LEU A 42 1.99 -1.48 4.78
N ALA A 43 3.11 -1.96 5.31
CA ALA A 43 4.08 -1.13 6.02
C ALA A 43 4.74 -0.09 5.10
N ALA A 44 5.04 -0.45 3.84
CA ALA A 44 5.54 0.50 2.85
C ALA A 44 4.49 1.57 2.50
N ILE A 45 3.22 1.17 2.37
CA ILE A 45 2.09 2.09 2.18
C ILE A 45 1.98 3.07 3.37
N ASP A 46 2.01 2.59 4.61
CA ASP A 46 1.97 3.44 5.80
C ASP A 46 3.12 4.47 5.80
N ALA A 47 4.33 4.04 5.47
CA ALA A 47 5.49 4.93 5.38
C ALA A 47 5.31 6.01 4.30
N LEU A 48 4.77 5.66 3.13
CA LEU A 48 4.51 6.63 2.06
C LEU A 48 3.39 7.60 2.40
N LEU A 49 2.31 7.14 3.05
CA LEU A 49 1.22 7.99 3.51
C LEU A 49 1.72 9.00 4.55
N ALA A 50 2.53 8.57 5.52
CA ALA A 50 3.11 9.46 6.53
C ALA A 50 3.96 10.57 5.90
N ARG A 51 4.72 10.26 4.84
CA ARG A 51 5.55 11.25 4.13
C ARG A 51 4.76 12.34 3.42
N VAL A 52 3.48 12.12 3.15
CA VAL A 52 2.58 13.10 2.54
C VAL A 52 1.57 13.69 3.55
N GLY A 53 1.78 13.46 4.85
CA GLY A 53 0.90 13.95 5.91
C GLY A 53 -0.49 13.29 5.91
N SER A 54 -0.55 12.04 5.46
CA SER A 54 -1.76 11.21 5.45
C SER A 54 -1.54 9.94 6.26
N ASP A 55 -2.57 9.12 6.34
CA ASP A 55 -2.54 7.81 6.98
C ASP A 55 -3.58 6.89 6.31
N LYS A 56 -3.60 5.61 6.70
CA LYS A 56 -4.44 4.56 6.10
C LYS A 56 -5.94 4.80 6.22
N SER A 57 -6.36 5.67 7.14
CA SER A 57 -7.74 6.05 7.39
C SER A 57 -8.31 6.98 6.30
N ARG A 58 -7.43 7.51 5.44
CA ARG A 58 -7.74 8.45 4.36
C ARG A 58 -7.56 7.86 2.96
N ILE A 59 -7.44 6.54 2.85
CA ILE A 59 -7.30 5.87 1.55
C ILE A 59 -8.64 5.94 0.82
N LEU A 60 -8.61 6.37 -0.44
CA LEU A 60 -9.81 6.49 -1.28
C LEU A 60 -10.08 5.23 -2.11
N ARG A 61 -9.02 4.47 -2.43
CA ARG A 61 -9.08 3.25 -3.24
C ARG A 61 -7.81 2.44 -3.04
N ALA A 62 -7.94 1.13 -2.89
CA ALA A 62 -6.83 0.19 -3.01
C ALA A 62 -7.13 -0.83 -4.12
N GLN A 63 -6.11 -1.16 -4.92
CA GLN A 63 -6.20 -2.23 -5.92
C GLN A 63 -5.14 -3.27 -5.60
N VAL A 64 -5.58 -4.47 -5.26
CA VAL A 64 -4.70 -5.57 -4.87
C VAL A 64 -4.61 -6.57 -6.02
N PHE A 65 -3.39 -6.88 -6.45
CA PHE A 65 -3.11 -7.90 -7.45
C PHE A 65 -2.51 -9.10 -6.74
N LEU A 66 -3.21 -10.23 -6.80
CA LEU A 66 -2.71 -11.51 -6.31
C LEU A 66 -2.18 -12.34 -7.48
N ALA A 67 -1.04 -12.99 -7.29
CA ALA A 67 -0.48 -13.90 -8.29
C ALA A 67 -1.27 -15.21 -8.37
N ASP A 68 -1.81 -15.66 -7.24
CA ASP A 68 -2.68 -16.83 -7.11
C ASP A 68 -3.89 -16.48 -6.23
N MET A 69 -5.08 -16.92 -6.63
CA MET A 69 -6.30 -16.72 -5.85
C MET A 69 -6.36 -17.61 -4.60
N ALA A 70 -5.55 -18.67 -4.52
CA ALA A 70 -5.39 -19.46 -3.30
C ALA A 70 -4.95 -18.61 -2.10
N ASP A 71 -4.24 -17.51 -2.37
CA ASP A 71 -3.71 -16.60 -1.35
C ASP A 71 -4.72 -15.56 -0.84
N TYR A 72 -5.93 -15.50 -1.43
CA TYR A 72 -6.94 -14.48 -1.13
C TYR A 72 -7.26 -14.38 0.37
N ASN A 73 -7.51 -15.51 1.02
CA ASN A 73 -7.84 -15.54 2.45
C ASN A 73 -6.65 -15.13 3.33
N GLY A 74 -5.43 -15.54 2.96
CA GLY A 74 -4.22 -15.19 3.70
C GLY A 74 -3.89 -13.70 3.62
N MET A 75 -4.09 -13.09 2.45
CA MET A 75 -3.97 -11.64 2.26
C MET A 75 -5.03 -10.89 3.09
N ASN A 76 -6.30 -11.31 2.98
CA ASN A 76 -7.40 -10.64 3.69
C ASN A 76 -7.25 -10.70 5.20
N ALA A 77 -6.79 -11.82 5.75
CA ALA A 77 -6.56 -11.93 7.19
C ALA A 77 -5.58 -10.87 7.73
N VAL A 78 -4.59 -10.46 6.93
CA VAL A 78 -3.66 -9.38 7.27
C VAL A 78 -4.29 -8.01 7.00
N TRP A 79 -4.97 -7.85 5.86
CA TRP A 79 -5.66 -6.64 5.48
C TRP A 79 -6.66 -6.18 6.55
N GLU A 80 -7.52 -7.09 7.01
CA GLU A 80 -8.57 -6.84 8.02
C GLU A 80 -8.00 -6.32 9.35
N GLN A 81 -6.81 -6.80 9.73
CA GLN A 81 -6.13 -6.33 10.95
C GLN A 81 -5.48 -4.97 10.77
N TRP A 82 -5.11 -4.62 9.54
CA TRP A 82 -4.38 -3.39 9.24
C TRP A 82 -5.31 -2.21 8.99
N VAL A 83 -6.44 -2.39 8.31
CA VAL A 83 -7.34 -1.28 7.96
C VAL A 83 -7.83 -0.51 9.20
N ALA A 84 -8.04 0.79 9.04
CA ALA A 84 -8.62 1.61 10.09
C ALA A 84 -10.10 1.20 10.34
N PRO A 85 -10.50 0.90 11.59
CA PRO A 85 -11.87 0.50 11.89
C PRO A 85 -12.91 1.51 11.39
N GLY A 86 -13.87 1.06 10.60
CA GLY A 86 -14.92 1.91 10.01
C GLY A 86 -14.44 2.85 8.89
N GLN A 87 -13.18 2.74 8.46
CA GLN A 87 -12.55 3.61 7.47
C GLN A 87 -11.72 2.78 6.47
N ALA A 88 -12.17 1.55 6.18
CA ALA A 88 -11.62 0.78 5.08
C ALA A 88 -11.95 1.48 3.74
N PRO A 89 -11.02 1.46 2.76
CA PRO A 89 -11.18 2.11 1.47
C PRO A 89 -12.12 1.39 0.50
#